data_AF-A0A4Q5YCD2-F1
#
_entry.id   AF-A0A4Q5YCD2-F1
#
_cell.length_a   1.000
_cell.length_b   1.000
_cell.length_c   1.000
_cell.angle_alpha   90.00
_cell.angle_beta   90.00
_cell.angle_gamma   90.00
#
_symmetry.space_group_name_H-M   'P 1'
#
loop_
_entity.id
_entity.type
_entity.pdbx_description
1 polymer ?
#
loop_
_entity_poly.entity_id
_entity_poly.type
_entity_poly.pdbx_seq_one_letter_code
_entity_poly.pdbx_strand_id
1 'polypeptide(L)' 'MARKVAEQRFINAQLLLSSFILDSPEERYRKFEGQHGDLLLRVPHHIIASYLGITPVSLSRIRKRLME' A
#
# COMPACT_ATOMS: atom_id res chain seq x y z
N MET A 1 -11.00 -4.53 -25.36
CA MET A 1 -10.58 -3.76 -24.16
C MET A 1 -10.73 -4.57 -22.88
N ALA A 2 -11.85 -5.29 -22.66
CA ALA A 2 -12.09 -6.10 -21.46
C ALA A 2 -10.95 -7.09 -21.10
N ARG A 3 -10.43 -7.85 -22.08
CA ARG A 3 -9.31 -8.78 -21.87
C ARG A 3 -8.06 -8.09 -21.28
N LYS A 4 -7.61 -6.99 -21.89
CA LYS A 4 -6.43 -6.25 -21.43
C LYS A 4 -6.61 -5.70 -20.01
N VAL A 5 -7.82 -5.24 -19.67
CA VAL A 5 -8.14 -4.77 -18.32
C VAL A 5 -8.08 -5.93 -17.32
N ALA A 6 -8.65 -7.08 -17.66
CA ALA A 6 -8.61 -8.27 -16.80
C ALA A 6 -7.17 -8.75 -16.57
N GLU A 7 -6.35 -8.81 -17.61
CA GLU A 7 -4.92 -9.15 -17.53
C GLU A 7 -4.17 -8.19 -16.60
N GLN A 8 -4.37 -6.88 -16.75
CA GLN A 8 -3.72 -5.89 -15.90
C GLN A 8 -4.16 -6.00 -14.44
N ARG A 9 -5.46 -6.22 -14.18
CA ARG A 9 -5.97 -6.43 -12.82
C ARG A 9 -5.37 -7.68 -12.18
N PHE A 10 -5.23 -8.76 -12.95
CA PHE A 10 -4.61 -9.99 -12.49
C PHE A 10 -3.15 -9.78 -12.10
N ILE A 11 -2.36 -9.13 -12.97
CA ILE A 11 -0.95 -8.81 -12.70
C ILE A 11 -0.83 -7.94 -11.44
N ASN A 12 -1.65 -6.89 -11.32
CA ASN A 12 -1.61 -6.00 -10.15
C ASN A 12 -1.98 -6.74 -8.85
N ALA A 13 -2.95 -7.66 -8.90
CA ALA A 13 -3.31 -8.48 -7.74
C ALA A 13 -2.16 -9.41 -7.32
N GLN A 14 -1.45 -10.02 -8.29
CA GLN A 14 -0.27 -10.85 -8.02
C GLN A 14 0.87 -10.03 -7.40
N LEU A 15 1.13 -8.83 -7.93
CA LEU A 15 2.14 -7.92 -7.37
C LEU A 15 1.80 -7.49 -5.93
N LEU A 16 0.53 -7.17 -5.68
CA LEU A 16 0.07 -6.83 -4.34
C LEU A 16 0.25 -8.01 -3.38
N LEU A 17 -0.16 -9.23 -3.78
CA LEU A 17 0.02 -10.42 -2.96
C LEU A 17 1.50 -10.73 -2.69
N SER A 18 2.35 -10.62 -3.72
CA SER A 18 3.79 -10.80 -3.58
C SER A 18 4.38 -9.80 -2.58
N SER A 19 3.96 -8.54 -2.63
CA SER A 19 4.35 -7.52 -1.66
C SER A 19 3.92 -7.88 -0.24
N PHE A 20 2.73 -8.45 -0.06
CA PHE A 20 2.28 -8.91 1.26
C PHE A 20 3.13 -10.04 1.85
N ILE A 21 3.67 -10.91 1.01
CA ILE A 21 4.47 -12.07 1.43
C ILE A 21 5.93 -11.68 1.65
N LEU A 22 6.49 -10.87 0.75
CA LEU A 22 7.92 -10.59 0.69
C LEU A 22 8.32 -9.31 1.42
N ASP A 23 7.46 -8.29 1.42
CA ASP A 23 7.80 -6.99 1.99
C ASP A 23 7.33 -6.88 3.44
N SER A 24 8.16 -6.26 4.26
CA SER A 24 7.77 -5.77 5.58
C SER A 24 6.68 -4.67 5.48
N PRO A 25 5.90 -4.47 6.54
CA PRO A 25 4.96 -3.35 6.65
C PRO A 25 5.52 -1.97 6.26
N GLU A 26 6.78 -1.71 6.60
CA GLU A 26 7.45 -0.43 6.34
C GLU A 26 7.84 -0.29 4.88
N GLU A 27 8.35 -1.37 4.26
CA GLU A 27 8.61 -1.40 2.82
C GLU A 27 7.34 -1.22 2.00
N ARG A 28 6.22 -1.85 2.41
CA ARG A 28 4.91 -1.63 1.77
C ARG A 28 4.47 -0.18 1.87
N TYR A 29 4.65 0.46 3.03
CA TYR A 29 4.37 1.88 3.20
C TYR A 29 5.23 2.74 2.27
N ARG A 30 6.56 2.54 2.24
CA ARG A 30 7.48 3.29 1.37
C ARG A 30 7.13 3.14 -0.11
N LYS A 31 6.80 1.92 -0.55
CA LYS A 31 6.33 1.66 -1.92
C LYS A 31 5.04 2.42 -2.24
N PHE A 32 4.08 2.40 -1.31
CA PHE A 32 2.83 3.15 -1.45
C PHE A 32 3.06 4.66 -1.51
N GLU A 33 3.91 5.21 -0.63
CA GLU A 33 4.24 6.63 -0.62
C GLU A 33 4.93 7.07 -1.93
N GLY A 34 5.82 6.24 -2.49
CA GLY A 34 6.47 6.51 -3.77
C GLY A 34 5.53 6.43 -4.99
N GLN A 35 4.53 5.55 -4.97
CA GLN A 35 3.61 5.34 -6.10
C GLN A 35 2.35 6.19 -6.01
N HIS A 36 1.87 6.48 -4.79
CA HIS A 36 0.55 7.03 -4.48
C HIS A 36 0.62 8.04 -3.33
N GLY A 37 1.72 8.79 -3.21
CA GLY A 37 1.93 9.75 -2.12
C GLY A 37 0.84 10.83 -2.02
N ASP A 38 0.19 11.19 -3.13
CA ASP A 38 -0.94 12.13 -3.14
C ASP A 38 -2.15 11.59 -2.35
N LEU A 39 -2.33 10.26 -2.31
CA LEU A 39 -3.42 9.63 -1.58
C LEU A 39 -3.24 9.72 -0.06
N LEU A 40 -2.01 9.88 0.44
CA LEU A 40 -1.76 10.09 1.88
C LEU A 40 -2.46 11.35 2.41
N LEU A 41 -2.70 12.35 1.56
CA LEU A 41 -3.36 13.61 1.92
C LEU A 41 -4.88 13.60 1.66
N ARG A 42 -5.34 12.70 0.79
CA ARG A 42 -6.72 12.70 0.26
C ARG A 42 -7.58 11.58 0.81
N VAL A 43 -6.96 10.51 1.29
CA VAL A 43 -7.64 9.30 1.76
C VAL A 43 -7.49 9.16 3.27
N PRO A 44 -8.56 8.84 4.01
CA PRO A 44 -8.46 8.56 5.43
C PRO A 44 -7.43 7.46 5.75
N HIS A 45 -6.56 7.73 6.73
CA HIS A 45 -5.44 6.83 7.05
C HIS A 45 -5.85 5.39 7.40
N HIS A 46 -7.04 5.16 7.97
CA HIS A 46 -7.49 3.81 8.28
C HIS A 46 -7.74 2.98 7.02
N ILE A 47 -8.17 3.60 5.92
CA ILE A 47 -8.34 2.94 4.61
C ILE A 47 -6.96 2.58 4.02
N ILE A 48 -6.00 3.50 4.14
CA ILE A 48 -4.61 3.26 3.72
C ILE A 48 -4.01 2.11 4.53
N ALA A 49 -4.26 2.07 5.84
CA ALA A 49 -3.82 0.98 6.69
C ALA A 49 -4.40 -0.37 6.25
N SER A 50 -5.70 -0.43 5.95
CA SER A 50 -6.34 -1.63 5.38
C SER A 50 -5.73 -2.03 4.03
N TYR A 51 -5.44 -1.07 3.15
CA TYR A 51 -4.79 -1.35 1.86
C TYR A 51 -3.38 -1.93 2.03
N LEU A 52 -2.61 -1.44 3.01
CA LEU A 52 -1.28 -1.93 3.36
C LEU A 52 -1.31 -3.22 4.20
N GLY A 53 -2.51 -3.73 4.53
CA GLY A 53 -2.77 -4.87 5.41
C GLY A 53 -2.11 -4.74 6.78
N ILE A 54 -2.26 -3.57 7.39
CA ILE A 54 -1.79 -3.28 8.75
C ILE A 54 -2.88 -2.54 9.54
N THR A 55 -2.73 -2.50 10.86
CA THR A 55 -3.65 -1.71 11.69
C THR A 55 -3.38 -0.21 11.53
N PRO A 56 -4.39 0.67 11.74
CA PRO A 56 -4.17 2.12 11.75
C PRO A 56 -3.10 2.57 12.76
N VAL A 57 -3.00 1.87 13.90
CA VAL A 57 -1.96 2.11 14.91
C VAL A 57 -0.57 1.77 14.37
N SER A 58 -0.43 0.63 13.69
CA SER A 58 0.83 0.24 13.03
C SER A 58 1.26 1.27 11.98
N LEU A 59 0.32 1.75 11.16
CA LEU A 59 0.59 2.81 10.18
C LEU A 59 1.08 4.10 10.86
N SER A 60 0.40 4.52 11.94
CA SER A 60 0.82 5.69 12.70
C SER A 60 2.24 5.56 13.26
N ARG A 61 2.61 4.38 13.76
CA ARG A 61 3.96 4.11 14.28
C ARG A 61 5.02 4.16 13.18
N ILE A 62 4.75 3.56 12.03
CA ILE A 62 5.67 3.58 10.87
C ILE A 62 5.91 5.03 10.42
N ARG A 63 4.83 5.81 10.23
CA ARG A 63 4.95 7.21 9.82
C ARG A 63 5.77 8.05 10.80
N LYS A 64 5.56 7.85 12.12
CA LYS A 64 6.34 8.54 13.14
C LYS A 64 7.84 8.24 13.03
N ARG A 65 8.23 6.97 12.88
CA ARG A 65 9.64 6.57 12.73
C ARG A 65 10.31 7.14 11.48
N LEU A 66 9.54 7.37 10.42
CA LEU A 66 10.06 7.88 9.15
C LEU A 66 10.15 9.42 9.08
N MET A 67 9.51 10.13 10.02
CA MET A 67 9.56 11.59 10.14
C MET A 67 10.65 12.07 11.12
N GLU A 68 11.31 11.15 11.82
CA GLU A 68 12.52 11.38 12.62
C GLU A 68 13.77 11.30 11.73
#